data_AF-A0A949YVE8-F1
#
_entry.id   AF-A0A949YVE8-F1
#
_cell.length_a   1.000
_cell.length_b   1.000
_cell.length_c   1.000
_cell.angle_alpha   90.00
_cell.angle_beta   90.00
_cell.angle_gamma   90.00
#
_symmetry.space_group_name_H-M   'P 1'
#
loop_
_entity.id
_entity.type
_entity.pdbx_description
1 polymer ?
#
loop_
_entity_poly.entity_id
_entity_poly.type
_entity_poly.pdbx_seq_one_letter_code
_entity_poly.pdbx_strand_id
1 'polypeptide(L)'
;MGYPDQGLAAAKRALATARRRNHAFSLASALNQVARFHVLRREPAIALELAKEGLEYSERNKFPTWTGESTLVRGWALAQLGREEEGIAAMRAGLAIRDAIQEYGAQPHYQAWLAEALSRVGRVREGLDLVASHLDKEHEVHVYEPEVHLTRASLYLAQEPPAIAKAMRSTEAAIKVAQGTGAKSFELRATTGFARLLASQGKRQEAQAMLSEIYGWFTEGFDTADLKDAKALLEELS
;
A
#
# COMPACT_ATOMS: atom_id res chain seq x y z
N MET A 1 -9.56 -6.03 -10.01
CA MET A 1 -8.30 -5.29 -9.77
C MET A 1 -7.19 -6.03 -10.49
N GLY A 2 -6.43 -5.38 -11.36
CA GLY A 2 -5.45 -6.08 -12.22
C GLY A 2 -5.14 -5.42 -13.58
N TYR A 3 -5.77 -4.28 -13.88
CA TYR A 3 -5.51 -3.45 -15.06
C TYR A 3 -5.00 -2.07 -14.63
N PRO A 4 -3.70 -1.92 -14.30
CA PRO A 4 -3.17 -0.70 -13.68
C PRO A 4 -3.25 0.54 -14.59
N ASP A 5 -3.19 0.36 -15.91
CA ASP A 5 -3.14 1.48 -16.85
C ASP A 5 -4.54 2.02 -17.11
N GLN A 6 -5.53 1.12 -17.22
CA GLN A 6 -6.94 1.51 -17.26
C GLN A 6 -7.39 2.21 -15.99
N GLY A 7 -6.94 1.71 -14.82
CA GLY A 7 -7.18 2.36 -13.53
C GLY A 7 -6.62 3.78 -13.47
N LEU A 8 -5.39 3.98 -13.95
CA LEU A 8 -4.77 5.30 -14.00
C LEU A 8 -5.52 6.26 -14.95
N ALA A 9 -5.90 5.77 -16.14
CA ALA A 9 -6.63 6.55 -17.12
C ALA A 9 -8.02 6.96 -16.61
N ALA A 10 -8.70 6.10 -15.87
CA ALA A 10 -9.97 6.43 -15.21
C ALA A 10 -9.77 7.49 -14.11
N ALA A 11 -8.76 7.34 -13.25
CA ALA A 11 -8.45 8.29 -12.19
C ALA A 11 -8.13 9.68 -12.74
N LYS A 12 -7.28 9.77 -13.78
CA LYS A 12 -6.94 11.04 -14.46
C LYS A 12 -8.17 11.71 -15.08
N ARG A 13 -9.06 10.95 -15.73
CA ARG A 13 -10.31 11.48 -16.30
C ARG A 13 -11.26 12.00 -15.23
N ALA A 14 -11.38 11.30 -14.10
CA ALA A 14 -12.20 11.73 -12.98
C ALA A 14 -11.70 13.06 -12.40
N LEU A 15 -10.39 13.18 -12.16
CA LEU A 15 -9.79 14.42 -11.66
C LEU A 15 -9.97 15.59 -12.63
N ALA A 16 -9.71 15.38 -13.92
CA ALA A 16 -9.90 16.42 -14.94
C ALA A 16 -11.36 16.89 -15.01
N THR A 17 -12.31 15.96 -14.84
CA THR A 17 -13.74 16.29 -14.82
C THR A 17 -14.13 17.05 -13.55
N ALA A 18 -13.63 16.65 -12.39
CA ALA A 18 -13.86 17.33 -11.13
C ALA A 18 -13.33 18.79 -11.16
N ARG A 19 -12.12 18.99 -11.73
CA ARG A 19 -11.54 20.33 -11.93
C ARG A 19 -12.42 21.21 -12.82
N ARG A 20 -12.98 20.67 -13.92
CA ARG A 20 -13.86 21.44 -14.81
C ARG A 20 -15.21 21.81 -14.19
N ARG A 21 -15.76 20.95 -13.32
CA ARG A 21 -17.09 21.16 -12.72
C ARG A 21 -17.08 22.14 -11.53
N ASN A 22 -15.90 22.52 -11.03
CA ASN A 22 -15.70 23.43 -9.89
C ASN A 22 -16.55 23.10 -8.64
N HIS A 23 -16.91 21.82 -8.47
CA HIS A 23 -17.66 21.35 -7.30
C HIS A 23 -16.66 20.91 -6.23
N ALA A 24 -16.59 21.68 -5.14
CA ALA A 24 -15.48 21.58 -4.20
C ALA A 24 -15.31 20.19 -3.58
N PHE A 25 -16.40 19.59 -3.13
CA PHE A 25 -16.36 18.26 -2.55
C PHE A 25 -15.85 17.19 -3.53
N SER A 26 -16.31 17.25 -4.79
CA SER A 26 -15.91 16.28 -5.81
C SER A 26 -14.43 16.40 -6.18
N LEU A 27 -13.88 17.62 -6.15
CA LEU A 27 -12.45 17.82 -6.40
C LEU A 27 -11.59 17.27 -5.25
N ALA A 28 -11.96 17.56 -4.00
CA ALA A 28 -11.27 17.02 -2.82
C ALA A 28 -11.26 15.48 -2.82
N SER A 29 -12.42 14.87 -3.07
CA SER A 29 -12.55 13.41 -3.19
C SER A 29 -11.73 12.84 -4.36
N ALA A 30 -11.78 13.47 -5.53
CA ALA A 30 -11.03 13.00 -6.70
C ALA A 30 -9.51 13.08 -6.48
N LEU A 31 -9.00 14.17 -5.90
CA LEU A 31 -7.59 14.32 -5.54
C LEU A 31 -7.13 13.20 -4.62
N ASN A 32 -7.90 12.93 -3.57
CA ASN A 32 -7.58 11.88 -2.62
C ASN A 32 -7.54 10.49 -3.28
N GLN A 33 -8.58 10.14 -4.04
CA GLN A 33 -8.68 8.85 -4.71
C GLN A 33 -7.53 8.61 -5.70
N VAL A 34 -7.12 9.64 -6.45
CA VAL A 34 -6.00 9.55 -7.38
C VAL A 34 -4.67 9.42 -6.61
N ALA A 35 -4.49 10.17 -5.52
CA ALA A 35 -3.30 10.07 -4.70
C ALA A 35 -3.14 8.65 -4.12
N ARG A 36 -4.22 8.07 -3.59
CA ARG A 36 -4.25 6.68 -3.09
C ARG A 36 -3.95 5.65 -4.19
N PHE A 37 -4.41 5.89 -5.41
CA PHE A 37 -4.07 5.02 -6.53
C PHE A 37 -2.55 5.03 -6.82
N HIS A 38 -1.89 6.18 -6.70
CA HIS A 38 -0.44 6.27 -6.81
C HIS A 38 0.29 5.63 -5.61
N VAL A 39 -0.31 5.60 -4.42
CA VAL A 39 0.21 4.79 -3.29
C VAL A 39 0.22 3.31 -3.65
N LEU A 40 -0.89 2.79 -4.16
CA LEU A 40 -1.00 1.39 -4.58
C LEU A 40 -0.01 1.03 -5.69
N ARG A 41 0.33 1.97 -6.57
CA ARG A 41 1.35 1.80 -7.63
C ARG A 41 2.79 1.99 -7.15
N ARG A 42 2.99 2.34 -5.87
CA ARG A 42 4.29 2.67 -5.26
C ARG A 42 5.00 3.82 -5.99
N GLU A 43 4.24 4.89 -6.28
CA GLU A 43 4.71 6.10 -6.98
C GLU A 43 4.71 7.31 -6.01
N PRO A 44 5.64 7.35 -5.03
CA PRO A 44 5.54 8.27 -3.89
C PRO A 44 5.67 9.75 -4.27
N ALA A 45 6.50 10.09 -5.28
CA ALA A 45 6.62 11.47 -5.74
C ALA A 45 5.29 12.03 -6.26
N ILE A 46 4.54 11.23 -7.03
CA ILE A 46 3.25 11.65 -7.59
C ILE A 46 2.18 11.71 -6.48
N ALA A 47 2.17 10.71 -5.59
CA ALA A 47 1.28 10.68 -4.45
C ALA A 47 1.48 11.90 -3.54
N LEU A 48 2.73 12.33 -3.32
CA LEU A 48 3.06 13.49 -2.51
C LEU A 48 2.48 14.79 -3.07
N GLU A 49 2.65 15.04 -4.37
CA GLU A 49 2.16 16.26 -5.01
C GLU A 49 0.62 16.33 -4.98
N LEU A 50 -0.05 15.22 -5.29
CA LEU A 50 -1.51 15.15 -5.20
C LEU A 50 -2.02 15.29 -3.77
N ALA A 51 -1.32 14.73 -2.79
CA ALA A 51 -1.68 14.82 -1.39
C ALA A 51 -1.51 16.25 -0.85
N LYS A 52 -0.49 16.99 -1.28
CA LYS A 52 -0.32 18.42 -0.95
C LYS A 52 -1.47 19.25 -1.50
N GLU A 53 -1.80 19.07 -2.79
CA GLU A 53 -2.93 19.76 -3.41
C GLU A 53 -4.26 19.42 -2.71
N GLY A 54 -4.49 18.13 -2.45
CA GLY A 54 -5.67 17.64 -1.74
C GLY A 54 -5.79 18.19 -0.32
N LEU A 55 -4.68 18.28 0.41
CA LEU A 55 -4.63 18.82 1.77
C LEU A 55 -4.99 20.31 1.77
N GLU A 56 -4.28 21.11 0.99
CA GLU A 56 -4.51 22.56 0.86
C GLU A 56 -5.96 22.86 0.45
N TYR A 57 -6.49 22.09 -0.50
CA TYR A 57 -7.86 22.23 -0.96
C TYR A 57 -8.88 21.88 0.12
N SER A 58 -8.65 20.78 0.84
CA SER A 58 -9.57 20.28 1.87
C SER A 58 -9.59 21.17 3.11
N GLU A 59 -8.45 21.72 3.52
CA GLU A 59 -8.36 22.68 4.62
C GLU A 59 -9.11 23.97 4.29
N ARG A 60 -8.89 24.54 3.10
CA ARG A 60 -9.58 25.75 2.64
C ARG A 60 -11.10 25.60 2.64
N ASN A 61 -11.58 24.43 2.22
CA ASN A 61 -13.01 24.15 2.11
C ASN A 61 -13.61 23.49 3.37
N LYS A 62 -12.80 23.27 4.42
CA LYS A 62 -13.21 22.66 5.68
C LYS A 62 -13.80 21.25 5.53
N PHE A 63 -13.09 20.39 4.80
CA PHE A 63 -13.45 18.98 4.62
C PHE A 63 -12.53 18.07 5.45
N PRO A 64 -12.84 17.83 6.75
CA PRO A 64 -11.91 17.17 7.67
C PRO A 64 -11.58 15.72 7.28
N THR A 65 -12.54 14.98 6.70
CA THR A 65 -12.31 13.66 6.09
C THR A 65 -11.15 13.69 5.10
N TRP A 66 -11.24 14.58 4.11
CA TRP A 66 -10.25 14.70 3.03
C TRP A 66 -8.94 15.32 3.52
N THR A 67 -8.97 16.18 4.54
CA THR A 67 -7.78 16.67 5.24
C THR A 67 -7.03 15.50 5.90
N GLY A 68 -7.72 14.66 6.67
CA GLY A 68 -7.13 13.50 7.34
C GLY A 68 -6.52 12.51 6.34
N GLU A 69 -7.26 12.14 5.30
CA GLU A 69 -6.77 11.20 4.29
C GLU A 69 -5.63 11.76 3.43
N SER A 70 -5.67 13.04 3.06
CA SER A 70 -4.56 13.66 2.32
C SER A 70 -3.31 13.76 3.18
N THR A 71 -3.47 13.99 4.49
CA THR A 71 -2.35 13.98 5.45
C THR A 71 -1.72 12.59 5.57
N LEU A 72 -2.53 11.53 5.57
CA LEU A 72 -2.06 10.14 5.59
C LEU A 72 -1.27 9.78 4.33
N VAL A 73 -1.79 10.10 3.15
CA VAL A 73 -1.08 9.83 1.88
C VAL A 73 0.22 10.63 1.79
N ARG A 74 0.19 11.90 2.21
CA ARG A 74 1.41 12.72 2.31
C ARG A 74 2.44 12.06 3.24
N GLY A 75 2.00 11.57 4.40
CA GLY A 75 2.89 10.93 5.37
C GLY A 75 3.52 9.65 4.83
N TRP A 76 2.74 8.77 4.17
CA TRP A 76 3.28 7.60 3.48
C TRP A 76 4.31 8.03 2.42
N ALA A 77 3.98 9.00 1.58
CA ALA A 77 4.86 9.42 0.49
C ALA A 77 6.18 10.02 0.99
N LEU A 78 6.15 10.82 2.06
CA LEU A 78 7.35 11.35 2.72
C LEU A 78 8.25 10.24 3.24
N ALA A 79 7.68 9.23 3.90
CA ALA A 79 8.45 8.10 4.41
C ALA A 79 9.11 7.29 3.29
N GLN A 80 8.44 7.11 2.15
CA GLN A 80 9.02 6.44 0.98
C GLN A 80 10.13 7.24 0.29
N LEU A 81 10.17 8.57 0.50
CA LEU A 81 11.15 9.48 -0.10
C LEU A 81 12.32 9.82 0.84
N GLY A 82 12.58 8.99 1.86
CA GLY A 82 13.69 9.17 2.79
C GLY A 82 13.47 10.26 3.85
N ARG A 83 12.22 10.61 4.12
CA ARG A 83 11.81 11.55 5.19
C ARG A 83 10.92 10.84 6.19
N GLU A 84 11.41 9.73 6.73
CA GLU A 84 10.67 8.75 7.52
C GLU A 84 10.00 9.34 8.75
N GLU A 85 10.74 10.05 9.60
CA GLU A 85 10.18 10.63 10.83
C GLU A 85 9.11 11.69 10.54
N GLU A 86 9.30 12.50 9.51
CA GLU A 86 8.30 13.49 9.09
C GLU A 86 7.04 12.79 8.53
N GLY A 87 7.24 11.70 7.78
CA GLY A 87 6.16 10.86 7.27
C GLY A 87 5.37 10.18 8.39
N ILE A 88 6.04 9.63 9.40
CA ILE A 88 5.44 9.01 10.58
C ILE A 88 4.61 10.04 11.35
N ALA A 89 5.16 11.25 11.59
CA ALA A 89 4.45 12.32 12.27
C ALA A 89 3.17 12.72 11.51
N ALA A 90 3.26 12.88 10.18
CA ALA A 90 2.10 13.19 9.35
C ALA A 90 1.05 12.07 9.38
N MET A 91 1.45 10.80 9.28
CA MET A 91 0.50 9.69 9.36
C MET A 91 -0.24 9.63 10.70
N ARG A 92 0.46 9.85 11.82
CA ARG A 92 -0.19 9.94 13.14
C ARG A 92 -1.17 11.10 13.24
N ALA A 93 -0.81 12.27 12.71
CA ALA A 93 -1.70 13.43 12.69
C ALA A 93 -2.97 13.14 11.86
N GLY A 94 -2.82 12.49 10.70
CA GLY A 94 -3.94 12.09 9.87
C GLY A 94 -4.87 11.05 10.54
N LEU A 95 -4.30 10.06 11.25
CA LEU A 95 -5.08 9.13 12.07
C LEU A 95 -5.84 9.86 13.19
N ALA A 96 -5.19 10.77 13.90
CA ALA A 96 -5.83 11.53 14.99
C ALA A 96 -6.99 12.41 14.49
N ILE A 97 -6.88 12.99 13.29
CA ILE A 97 -7.99 13.73 12.66
C ILE A 97 -9.20 12.80 12.44
N ARG A 98 -8.96 11.58 11.93
CA ARG A 98 -10.02 10.60 11.67
C ARG A 98 -10.70 10.13 12.96
N ASP A 99 -9.91 9.87 14.00
CA ASP A 99 -10.44 9.49 15.32
C ASP A 99 -11.35 10.60 15.88
N ALA A 100 -10.94 11.87 15.75
CA ALA A 100 -11.70 13.01 16.24
C ALA A 100 -13.06 13.20 15.54
N ILE A 101 -13.16 12.89 14.25
CA ILE A 101 -14.41 12.98 13.49
C ILE A 101 -15.25 11.69 13.55
N GLN A 102 -14.82 10.70 14.33
CA GLN A 102 -15.45 9.39 14.48
C GLN A 102 -15.69 8.68 13.14
N GLU A 103 -14.81 8.93 12.17
CA GLU A 103 -14.92 8.37 10.84
C GLU A 103 -14.19 7.03 10.76
N TYR A 104 -14.91 5.98 11.14
CA TYR A 104 -14.48 4.59 11.08
C TYR A 104 -14.71 3.95 9.71
N GLY A 105 -14.85 4.75 8.65
CA GLY A 105 -14.99 4.24 7.28
C GLY A 105 -13.84 3.29 6.93
N ALA A 106 -14.18 2.11 6.42
CA ALA A 106 -13.35 0.92 6.19
C ALA A 106 -12.06 1.17 5.38
N GLN A 107 -11.04 1.75 6.00
CA GLN A 107 -9.73 1.93 5.39
C GLN A 107 -8.61 1.38 6.29
N PRO A 108 -8.59 0.04 6.47
CA PRO A 108 -7.63 -0.72 7.26
C PRO A 108 -6.14 -0.46 6.95
N HIS A 109 -5.83 0.03 5.75
CA HIS A 109 -4.46 0.12 5.22
C HIS A 109 -3.60 1.23 5.81
N TYR A 110 -4.18 2.28 6.40
CA TYR A 110 -3.39 3.38 6.97
C TYR A 110 -2.48 2.93 8.12
N GLN A 111 -2.95 1.96 8.90
CA GLN A 111 -2.14 1.34 9.96
C GLN A 111 -0.98 0.55 9.37
N ALA A 112 -1.19 -0.13 8.24
CA ALA A 112 -0.11 -0.83 7.53
C ALA A 112 0.94 0.16 7.00
N TRP A 113 0.54 1.29 6.42
CA TRP A 113 1.48 2.32 5.96
C TRP A 113 2.32 2.91 7.10
N LEU A 114 1.70 3.19 8.25
CA LEU A 114 2.42 3.65 9.43
C LEU A 114 3.39 2.57 9.95
N ALA A 115 2.95 1.31 9.99
CA ALA A 115 3.79 0.20 10.42
C ALA A 115 4.99 -0.03 9.48
N GLU A 116 4.80 0.12 8.17
CA GLU A 116 5.88 0.06 7.18
C GLU A 116 6.91 1.17 7.45
N ALA A 117 6.46 2.41 7.65
CA ALA A 117 7.37 3.52 7.95
C ALA A 117 8.10 3.36 9.29
N LEU A 118 7.41 2.85 10.32
CA LEU A 118 8.05 2.52 11.60
C LEU A 118 9.16 1.48 11.43
N SER A 119 8.97 0.48 10.56
CA SER A 119 10.00 -0.51 10.24
C SER A 119 11.28 0.13 9.70
N ARG A 120 11.16 1.17 8.86
CA ARG A 120 12.30 1.84 8.21
C ARG A 120 13.19 2.60 9.19
N VAL A 121 12.65 2.99 10.33
CA VAL A 121 13.39 3.66 11.43
C VAL A 121 13.71 2.71 12.59
N GLY A 122 13.65 1.39 12.36
CA GLY A 122 13.98 0.38 13.37
C GLY A 122 12.93 0.20 14.47
N ARG A 123 11.77 0.86 14.38
CA ARG A 123 10.66 0.75 15.35
C ARG A 123 9.77 -0.47 15.04
N VAL A 124 10.41 -1.62 14.81
CA VAL A 124 9.80 -2.85 14.30
C VAL A 124 8.72 -3.39 15.24
N ARG A 125 8.98 -3.42 16.56
CA ARG A 125 8.00 -3.89 17.55
C ARG A 125 6.71 -3.08 17.51
N GLU A 126 6.83 -1.75 17.44
CA GLU A 126 5.69 -0.85 17.36
C GLU A 126 4.86 -1.09 16.09
N GLY A 127 5.53 -1.31 14.94
CA GLY A 127 4.85 -1.68 13.70
C GLY A 127 4.12 -3.02 13.79
N LEU A 128 4.71 -4.02 14.46
CA LEU A 128 4.07 -5.33 14.65
C LEU A 128 2.84 -5.25 15.54
N ASP A 129 2.91 -4.51 16.64
CA ASP A 129 1.77 -4.31 17.54
C ASP A 129 0.62 -3.62 16.79
N LEU A 130 0.94 -2.62 15.97
CA LEU A 130 -0.04 -1.91 15.15
C LEU A 130 -0.74 -2.85 14.16
N VAL A 131 0.01 -3.68 13.45
CA VAL A 131 -0.53 -4.63 12.47
C VAL A 131 -1.26 -5.81 13.14
N ALA A 132 -0.83 -6.27 14.31
CA ALA A 132 -1.52 -7.30 15.06
C ALA A 132 -2.93 -6.84 15.48
N SER A 133 -3.01 -5.63 16.07
CA SER A 133 -4.29 -5.03 16.47
C SER A 133 -5.27 -4.84 15.31
N HIS A 134 -4.74 -4.76 14.09
CA HIS A 134 -5.52 -4.69 12.88
C HIS A 134 -6.10 -6.05 12.52
N LEU A 135 -5.26 -7.08 12.42
CA LEU A 135 -5.68 -8.41 11.97
C LEU A 135 -6.57 -9.15 12.98
N ASP A 136 -6.58 -8.73 14.24
CA ASP A 136 -7.47 -9.28 15.27
C ASP A 136 -8.92 -8.78 15.16
N LYS A 137 -9.19 -7.75 14.34
CA LYS A 137 -10.54 -7.19 14.15
C LYS A 137 -11.23 -7.86 12.96
N GLU A 138 -12.49 -8.26 13.14
CA GLU A 138 -13.34 -8.63 12.01
C GLU A 138 -13.61 -7.40 11.14
N HIS A 139 -13.36 -7.54 9.84
CA HIS A 139 -13.62 -6.50 8.86
C HIS A 139 -14.65 -7.00 7.85
N GLU A 140 -15.65 -6.17 7.53
CA GLU A 140 -16.60 -6.51 6.46
C GLU A 140 -15.95 -6.45 5.06
N VAL A 141 -14.85 -5.70 4.93
CA VAL A 141 -14.16 -5.44 3.65
C VAL A 141 -12.67 -5.77 3.77
N HIS A 142 -12.26 -6.84 3.10
CA HIS A 142 -10.89 -7.39 3.15
C HIS A 142 -9.97 -6.86 2.02
N VAL A 143 -10.36 -5.79 1.32
CA VAL A 143 -9.70 -5.32 0.08
C VAL A 143 -8.21 -4.99 0.25
N TYR A 144 -7.78 -4.56 1.45
CA TYR A 144 -6.38 -4.21 1.73
C TYR A 144 -5.68 -5.17 2.70
N GLU A 145 -6.36 -6.21 3.16
CA GLU A 145 -5.77 -7.20 4.07
C GLU A 145 -4.49 -7.86 3.51
N PRO A 146 -4.34 -8.12 2.18
CA PRO A 146 -3.05 -8.57 1.65
C PRO A 146 -1.89 -7.63 1.95
N GLU A 147 -2.11 -6.31 1.91
CA GLU A 147 -1.07 -5.30 2.18
C GLU A 147 -0.69 -5.27 3.68
N VAL A 148 -1.66 -5.49 4.56
CA VAL A 148 -1.43 -5.63 6.00
C VAL A 148 -0.55 -6.84 6.28
N HIS A 149 -0.86 -7.99 5.67
CA HIS A 149 -0.04 -9.20 5.79
C HIS A 149 1.37 -9.03 5.21
N LEU A 150 1.53 -8.34 4.09
CA LEU A 150 2.84 -8.05 3.49
C LEU A 150 3.69 -7.13 4.37
N THR A 151 3.07 -6.14 4.99
CA THR A 151 3.73 -5.27 5.97
C THR A 151 4.19 -6.08 7.17
N ARG A 152 3.33 -6.98 7.68
CA ARG A 152 3.70 -7.90 8.78
C ARG A 152 4.88 -8.78 8.41
N ALA A 153 4.92 -9.31 7.19
CA ALA A 153 6.03 -10.12 6.71
C ALA A 153 7.34 -9.30 6.70
N SER A 154 7.30 -8.09 6.16
CA SER A 154 8.46 -7.19 6.10
C SER A 154 8.99 -6.85 7.50
N LEU A 155 8.09 -6.58 8.46
CA LEU A 155 8.45 -6.36 9.86
C LEU A 155 9.09 -7.58 10.51
N TYR A 156 8.63 -8.80 10.20
CA TYR A 156 9.29 -10.02 10.70
C TYR A 156 10.70 -10.21 10.12
N LEU A 157 10.93 -9.77 8.89
CA LEU A 157 12.25 -9.80 8.26
C LEU A 157 13.19 -8.73 8.81
N ALA A 158 12.65 -7.61 9.29
CA ALA A 158 13.41 -6.52 9.91
C ALA A 158 13.82 -6.81 11.37
N GLN A 159 13.43 -7.94 11.95
CA GLN A 159 13.90 -8.35 13.28
C GLN A 159 15.35 -8.84 13.24
N GLU A 160 16.03 -8.77 14.39
CA GLU A 160 17.37 -9.33 14.59
C GLU A 160 17.33 -10.41 15.70
N PRO A 161 17.44 -11.71 15.35
CA PRO A 161 17.53 -12.29 14.01
C PRO A 161 16.20 -12.25 13.23
N PRO A 162 16.22 -12.30 11.88
CA PRO A 162 15.00 -12.31 11.06
C PRO A 162 14.09 -13.51 11.35
N ALA A 163 12.79 -13.26 11.55
CA ALA A 163 11.79 -14.29 11.83
C ALA A 163 11.23 -14.90 10.53
N ILE A 164 12.08 -15.53 9.72
CA ILE A 164 11.77 -16.05 8.36
C ILE A 164 10.46 -16.86 8.32
N ALA A 165 10.28 -17.83 9.23
CA ALA A 165 9.09 -18.67 9.23
C ALA A 165 7.79 -17.89 9.47
N LYS A 166 7.83 -16.81 10.26
CA LYS A 166 6.67 -15.92 10.48
C LYS A 166 6.42 -15.02 9.26
N ALA A 167 7.49 -14.57 8.61
CA ALA A 167 7.40 -13.82 7.37
C ALA A 167 6.75 -14.65 6.26
N MET A 168 7.22 -15.89 6.05
CA MET A 168 6.66 -16.83 5.07
C MET A 168 5.16 -17.06 5.27
N ARG A 169 4.74 -17.37 6.51
CA ARG A 169 3.30 -17.52 6.84
C ARG A 169 2.49 -16.27 6.56
N SER A 170 3.07 -15.08 6.80
CA SER A 170 2.39 -13.82 6.53
C SER A 170 2.24 -13.56 5.03
N THR A 171 3.28 -13.83 4.23
CA THR A 171 3.17 -13.74 2.76
C THR A 171 2.21 -14.78 2.16
N GLU A 172 2.17 -16.01 2.68
CA GLU A 172 1.20 -17.03 2.26
C GLU A 172 -0.23 -16.58 2.54
N ALA A 173 -0.49 -16.00 3.72
CA ALA A 173 -1.79 -15.43 4.05
C ALA A 173 -2.16 -14.30 3.08
N ALA A 174 -1.22 -13.40 2.75
CA ALA A 174 -1.44 -12.35 1.75
C ALA A 174 -1.83 -12.90 0.38
N ILE A 175 -1.14 -13.95 -0.10
CA ILE A 175 -1.47 -14.63 -1.37
C ILE A 175 -2.88 -15.19 -1.32
N LYS A 176 -3.22 -15.93 -0.25
CA LYS A 176 -4.53 -16.56 -0.09
C LYS A 176 -5.67 -15.53 -0.10
N VAL A 177 -5.52 -14.43 0.63
CA VAL A 177 -6.52 -13.36 0.66
C VAL A 177 -6.63 -12.67 -0.70
N ALA A 178 -5.50 -12.39 -1.36
CA ALA A 178 -5.50 -11.78 -2.69
C ALA A 178 -6.17 -12.66 -3.75
N GLN A 179 -5.96 -13.98 -3.69
CA GLN A 179 -6.63 -14.96 -4.56
C GLN A 179 -8.13 -15.02 -4.28
N GLY A 180 -8.55 -15.06 -3.01
CA GLY A 180 -9.96 -15.08 -2.62
C GLY A 180 -10.74 -13.83 -3.04
N THR A 181 -10.06 -12.70 -3.18
CA THR A 181 -10.66 -11.41 -3.58
C THR A 181 -10.43 -11.06 -5.06
N GLY A 182 -9.72 -11.90 -5.82
CA GLY A 182 -9.36 -11.63 -7.22
C GLY A 182 -8.46 -10.40 -7.40
N ALA A 183 -7.70 -10.02 -6.36
CA ALA A 183 -6.87 -8.83 -6.34
C ALA A 183 -5.47 -9.11 -6.92
N LYS A 184 -5.39 -9.26 -8.24
CA LYS A 184 -4.19 -9.75 -8.94
C LYS A 184 -2.92 -8.95 -8.67
N SER A 185 -3.01 -7.62 -8.57
CA SER A 185 -1.84 -6.79 -8.23
C SER A 185 -1.28 -7.09 -6.83
N PHE A 186 -2.16 -7.36 -5.85
CA PHE A 186 -1.72 -7.78 -4.51
C PHE A 186 -1.20 -9.21 -4.50
N GLU A 187 -1.79 -10.11 -5.30
CA GLU A 187 -1.29 -11.47 -5.48
C GLU A 187 0.14 -11.46 -6.03
N LEU A 188 0.40 -10.68 -7.09
CA LEU A 188 1.74 -10.53 -7.66
C LEU A 188 2.75 -10.03 -6.63
N ARG A 189 2.40 -8.96 -5.89
CA ARG A 189 3.27 -8.39 -4.86
C ARG A 189 3.57 -9.42 -3.76
N ALA A 190 2.56 -10.15 -3.31
CA ALA A 190 2.72 -11.15 -2.26
C ALA A 190 3.55 -12.35 -2.72
N THR A 191 3.29 -12.85 -3.92
CA THR A 191 4.04 -13.94 -4.55
C THR A 191 5.50 -13.55 -4.77
N THR A 192 5.78 -12.30 -5.18
CA THR A 192 7.15 -11.80 -5.32
C THR A 192 7.89 -11.84 -3.97
N GLY A 193 7.26 -11.35 -2.89
CA GLY A 193 7.83 -11.40 -1.55
C GLY A 193 8.09 -12.84 -1.06
N PHE A 194 7.14 -13.74 -1.28
CA PHE A 194 7.29 -15.16 -0.90
C PHE A 194 8.35 -15.87 -1.74
N ALA A 195 8.43 -15.60 -3.04
CA ALA A 195 9.45 -16.15 -3.93
C ALA A 195 10.87 -15.76 -3.47
N ARG A 196 11.09 -14.52 -3.00
CA ARG A 196 12.38 -14.12 -2.39
C ARG A 196 12.73 -14.98 -1.16
N LEU A 197 11.73 -15.24 -0.30
CA LEU A 197 11.92 -16.09 0.88
C LEU A 197 12.19 -17.55 0.54
N LEU A 198 11.50 -18.11 -0.47
CA LEU A 198 11.79 -19.44 -0.97
C LEU A 198 13.22 -19.53 -1.53
N ALA A 199 13.62 -18.53 -2.32
CA ALA A 199 14.95 -18.47 -2.92
C ALA A 199 16.06 -18.40 -1.85
N SER A 200 15.87 -17.62 -0.78
CA SER A 200 16.83 -17.55 0.33
C SER A 200 16.93 -18.87 1.11
N GLN A 201 15.89 -19.71 1.05
CA GLN A 201 15.86 -21.05 1.64
C GLN A 201 16.34 -22.15 0.66
N GLY A 202 16.92 -21.77 -0.49
CA GLY A 202 17.44 -22.70 -1.50
C GLY A 202 16.40 -23.27 -2.47
N LYS A 203 15.12 -22.87 -2.35
CA LYS A 203 14.00 -23.38 -3.15
C LYS A 203 13.76 -22.55 -4.41
N ARG A 204 14.81 -22.37 -5.23
CA ARG A 204 14.78 -21.46 -6.39
C ARG A 204 13.78 -21.87 -7.46
N GLN A 205 13.68 -23.16 -7.79
CA GLN A 205 12.75 -23.66 -8.82
C GLN A 205 11.28 -23.45 -8.41
N GLU A 206 10.96 -23.68 -7.14
CA GLU A 206 9.62 -23.43 -6.57
C GLU A 206 9.28 -21.93 -6.65
N ALA A 207 10.22 -21.07 -6.26
CA ALA A 207 10.09 -19.62 -6.35
C ALA A 207 9.87 -19.13 -7.80
N GLN A 208 10.64 -19.65 -8.75
CA GLN A 208 10.55 -19.28 -10.16
C GLN A 208 9.20 -19.70 -10.76
N ALA A 209 8.78 -20.94 -10.52
CA ALA A 209 7.54 -21.48 -11.08
C ALA A 209 6.33 -20.65 -10.65
N MET A 210 6.17 -20.40 -9.35
CA MET A 210 5.01 -19.68 -8.85
C MET A 210 4.99 -18.20 -9.28
N LEU A 211 6.16 -17.55 -9.33
CA LEU A 211 6.24 -16.16 -9.75
C LEU A 211 5.96 -16.00 -11.24
N SER A 212 6.44 -16.95 -12.06
CA SER A 212 6.19 -16.96 -13.50
C SER A 212 4.71 -17.09 -13.82
N GLU A 213 3.98 -17.94 -13.07
CA GLU A 213 2.55 -18.15 -13.25
C GLU A 213 1.75 -16.85 -13.07
N ILE A 214 1.93 -16.15 -11.94
CA ILE A 214 1.19 -14.92 -11.69
C ILE A 214 1.68 -13.77 -12.59
N TYR A 215 2.99 -13.69 -12.88
CA TYR A 215 3.53 -12.66 -13.77
C TYR A 215 2.95 -12.79 -15.19
N GLY A 216 2.83 -14.02 -15.69
CA GLY A 216 2.26 -14.32 -17.02
C GLY A 216 0.76 -14.00 -17.16
N TRP A 217 0.04 -13.75 -16.07
CA TRP A 217 -1.36 -13.31 -16.12
C TRP A 217 -1.50 -11.85 -16.59
N PHE A 218 -0.50 -11.01 -16.36
CA PHE A 218 -0.57 -9.58 -16.69
C PHE A 218 -0.29 -9.31 -18.16
N THR A 219 -1.09 -8.43 -18.75
CA THR A 219 -0.94 -7.95 -20.14
C THR A 219 -0.65 -6.45 -20.25
N GLU A 220 -0.77 -5.72 -19.13
CA GLU A 220 -0.51 -4.27 -19.03
C GLU A 220 0.12 -3.93 -17.66
N GLY A 221 0.57 -2.69 -17.47
CA GLY A 221 1.12 -2.23 -16.20
C GLY A 221 2.57 -2.64 -15.93
N PHE A 222 3.32 -3.12 -16.93
CA PHE A 222 4.73 -3.53 -16.79
C PHE A 222 5.67 -2.40 -16.31
N ASP A 223 5.21 -1.15 -16.36
CA ASP A 223 5.92 -0.02 -15.78
C ASP A 223 5.72 0.19 -14.28
N THR A 224 4.77 -0.52 -13.66
CA THR A 224 4.52 -0.46 -12.21
C THR A 224 5.67 -1.11 -11.43
N ALA A 225 5.87 -0.65 -10.20
CA ALA A 225 6.93 -1.16 -9.33
C ALA A 225 6.82 -2.68 -9.09
N ASP A 226 5.61 -3.20 -8.87
CA ASP A 226 5.42 -4.62 -8.55
C ASP A 226 5.74 -5.54 -9.74
N LEU A 227 5.39 -5.15 -10.97
CA LEU A 227 5.76 -5.91 -12.18
C LEU A 227 7.26 -5.81 -12.48
N LYS A 228 7.88 -4.64 -12.23
CA LYS A 228 9.34 -4.49 -12.33
C LYS A 228 10.09 -5.36 -11.32
N ASP A 229 9.65 -5.37 -10.07
CA ASP A 229 10.24 -6.18 -9.00
C ASP A 229 10.10 -7.69 -9.28
N ALA A 230 8.93 -8.11 -9.77
CA ALA A 230 8.67 -9.50 -10.15
C ALA A 230 9.57 -9.94 -11.32
N LYS A 231 9.68 -9.10 -12.36
CA LYS A 231 10.54 -9.37 -13.53
C LYS A 231 12.01 -9.51 -13.12
N ALA A 232 12.53 -8.56 -12.34
CA ALA A 232 13.91 -8.60 -11.88
C ALA A 232 14.19 -9.88 -11.08
N LEU A 233 13.26 -10.29 -10.21
CA LEU A 233 13.41 -11.54 -9.45
C LEU A 233 13.35 -12.79 -10.35
N LEU A 234 12.52 -12.82 -11.39
CA LEU A 234 12.52 -13.93 -12.35
C LEU A 234 13.85 -14.04 -13.12
N GLU A 235 14.43 -12.90 -13.51
CA GLU A 235 15.75 -12.85 -14.15
C GLU A 235 16.85 -13.35 -13.21
N GLU A 236 16.78 -13.01 -11.91
CA GLU A 236 17.70 -13.55 -10.90
C GLU A 236 17.54 -15.05 -10.69
N LEU A 237 16.30 -15.58 -10.71
CA LEU A 237 15.97 -16.98 -10.42
C LEU A 237 16.25 -17.95 -11.58
N SER A 238 16.47 -17.43 -12.78
CA SER A 238 16.79 -18.20 -13.99
C SER A 238 18.23 -18.69 -13.99
#